data_AF-A0A9D1RA82-F1
#
_entry.id   AF-A0A9D1RA82-F1
#
_cell.length_a   1.000
_cell.length_b   1.000
_cell.length_c   1.000
_cell.angle_alpha   90.00
_cell.angle_beta   90.00
_cell.angle_gamma   90.00
#
_symmetry.space_group_name_H-M   'P 1'
#
loop_
_entity.id
_entity.type
_entity.pdbx_description
1 polymer ?
#
loop_
_entity_poly.entity_id
_entity_poly.type
_entity_poly.pdbx_seq_one_letter_code
_entity_poly.pdbx_strand_id
1 'polypeptide(L)' 'MVIIITGASHTGKTALAQRVLEKYHIPYLSIDHIKMGLIRSGNTKLTPLSSDYVKLHFQEIKKYAD' A
#
# COMPACT_ATOMS: atom_id res chain seq x y z
N MET A 1 -10.18 -12.30 16.35
CA MET A 1 -9.90 -12.96 15.06
C MET A 1 -9.21 -11.94 14.16
N VAL A 2 -8.10 -12.30 13.51
CA VAL A 2 -7.36 -11.42 12.60
C VAL A 2 -7.26 -12.11 11.24
N ILE A 3 -7.63 -11.40 10.17
CA ILE A 3 -7.61 -11.91 8.79
C ILE A 3 -6.62 -11.07 8.00
N ILE A 4 -5.61 -11.72 7.41
CA ILE A 4 -4.59 -11.05 6.59
C ILE A 4 -4.94 -11.27 5.12
N ILE A 5 -5.21 -10.17 4.40
CA ILE A 5 -5.43 -10.17 2.95
C ILE A 5 -4.16 -9.65 2.27
N THR A 6 -3.44 -10.54 1.57
CA THR A 6 -2.19 -10.24 0.86
C THR A 6 -2.26 -10.68 -0.60
N GLY A 7 -1.27 -10.29 -1.42
CA GLY A 7 -1.18 -10.62 -2.84
C GLY A 7 -0.67 -9.46 -3.70
N ALA A 8 -0.27 -9.77 -4.94
CA ALA A 8 0.28 -8.81 -5.90
C ALA A 8 -0.66 -7.62 -6.17
N SER A 9 -0.11 -6.50 -6.67
CA SER A 9 -0.92 -5.32 -7.03
C SER A 9 -2.03 -5.68 -8.02
N HIS A 10 -3.17 -4.99 -7.91
CA HIS A 10 -4.34 -5.18 -8.79
C HIS A 10 -5.01 -6.56 -8.76
N THR A 11 -4.78 -7.40 -7.75
CA THR A 11 -5.45 -8.71 -7.60
C THR A 11 -6.81 -8.67 -6.89
N GLY A 12 -7.38 -7.49 -6.62
CA GLY A 12 -8.71 -7.36 -6.01
C GLY A 12 -8.75 -7.44 -4.46
N LYS A 13 -7.60 -7.36 -3.78
CA LYS A 13 -7.51 -7.35 -2.31
C LYS A 13 -8.46 -6.37 -1.63
N THR A 14 -8.51 -5.13 -2.13
CA THR A 14 -9.38 -4.07 -1.59
C THR A 14 -10.86 -4.41 -1.74
N ALA A 15 -11.26 -4.96 -2.89
CA ALA A 15 -12.64 -5.39 -3.13
C ALA A 15 -13.04 -6.55 -2.20
N LEU A 16 -12.12 -7.49 -1.94
CA LEU A 16 -12.34 -8.57 -0.99
C LEU A 16 -12.52 -8.03 0.44
N ALA A 17 -11.63 -7.12 0.89
CA ALA A 17 -11.71 -6.52 2.22
C ALA A 17 -13.04 -5.76 2.42
N GLN A 18 -13.49 -5.02 1.41
CA GLN A 18 -14.76 -4.31 1.43
C GLN A 18 -15.96 -5.26 1.56
N ARG A 19 -15.98 -6.35 0.79
CA ARG A 19 -17.05 -7.37 0.88
C ARG A 19 -17.10 -8.04 2.25
N VAL A 20 -15.94 -8.28 2.86
CA VAL A 20 -15.85 -8.83 4.22
C VAL A 20 -16.43 -7.85 5.24
N LEU A 21 -16.12 -6.56 5.12
CA LEU A 21 -16.71 -5.51 5.95
C LEU A 21 -18.23 -5.46 5.81
N GLU A 22 -18.76 -5.44 4.59
CA GLU A 22 -20.20 -5.34 4.35
C GLU A 22 -20.96 -6.57 4.86
N LYS A 23 -20.41 -7.77 4.64
CA LYS A 23 -21.09 -9.02 5.00
C LYS A 23 -21.01 -9.32 6.49
N TYR A 24 -19.84 -9.11 7.09
CA TYR A 24 -19.55 -9.56 8.45
C TYR A 24 -19.35 -8.42 9.46
N HIS A 25 -19.43 -7.16 9.02
CA HIS A 25 -19.21 -5.97 9.85
C HIS A 25 -17.84 -5.98 10.54
N ILE A 26 -16.86 -6.61 9.89
CA ILE A 26 -15.47 -6.67 10.39
C ILE A 26 -14.72 -5.47 9.81
N PRO A 27 -14.25 -4.52 10.64
CA PRO A 27 -13.46 -3.39 10.15
C PRO A 27 -12.15 -3.87 9.52
N TYR A 28 -11.73 -3.22 8.44
CA TYR A 28 -10.44 -3.47 7.82
C TYR A 28 -9.52 -2.27 7.94
N LEU A 29 -8.22 -2.56 8.03
CA LEU A 29 -7.16 -1.56 7.97
C LEU A 29 -6.32 -1.83 6.72
N SER A 30 -6.22 -0.84 5.83
CA SER A 30 -5.42 -0.92 4.60
C SER A 30 -4.15 -0.09 4.75
N ILE A 31 -3.00 -0.67 4.39
CA ILE A 31 -1.72 0.05 4.32
C ILE A 31 -1.80 1.21 3.33
N ASP A 32 -2.52 1.05 2.23
CA ASP A 32 -2.70 2.12 1.23
C ASP A 32 -3.50 3.30 1.81
N HIS A 33 -4.53 3.02 2.62
CA HIS A 33 -5.29 4.06 3.32
C HIS A 33 -4.42 4.78 4.35
N ILE A 34 -3.56 4.07 5.09
CA ILE A 34 -2.61 4.69 6.01
C ILE A 34 -1.62 5.57 5.23
N LYS A 35 -1.03 5.05 4.15
CA LYS A 35 -0.06 5.79 3.31
C LYS A 35 -0.69 7.08 2.78
N MET A 36 -1.90 7.00 2.21
CA MET A 36 -2.63 8.18 1.74
C MET A 36 -3.04 9.13 2.87
N GLY A 37 -3.41 8.61 4.04
CA GLY A 37 -3.71 9.41 5.24
C GLY A 37 -2.50 10.20 5.75
N LEU A 38 -1.33 9.58 5.79
CA LEU A 38 -0.07 10.23 6.15
C LEU A 38 0.28 11.34 5.15
N ILE A 39 0.13 11.07 3.83
CA ILE A 39 0.35 12.07 2.78
C ILE A 39 -0.60 13.26 2.96
N ARG A 40 -1.90 13.00 3.12
CA ARG A 40 -2.93 14.04 3.26
C ARG A 40 -2.82 14.84 4.55
N SER A 41 -2.26 14.27 5.61
CA SER A 41 -2.08 14.95 6.90
C SER A 41 -0.75 15.72 7.00
N GLY A 42 0.11 15.67 5.98
CA GLY A 42 1.42 16.33 6.00
C GLY A 42 2.45 15.67 6.93
N ASN A 43 2.15 14.50 7.49
CA ASN A 43 3.02 13.77 8.41
C ASN A 43 4.06 12.88 7.69
N THR A 44 4.26 13.08 6.38
CA THR A 44 5.28 12.38 5.59
C THR A 44 5.77 13.27 4.45
N LYS A 45 7.00 13.01 3.99
CA LYS A 45 7.58 13.64 2.80
C LYS A 45 7.13 12.98 1.48
N LEU A 46 6.41 11.86 1.57
CA LEU A 46 5.83 11.17 0.41
C LEU A 46 4.75 12.03 -0.25
N THR A 47 4.61 11.93 -1.56
CA THR A 47 3.56 12.64 -2.32
C THR A 47 2.71 11.63 -3.07
N PRO A 48 1.47 11.97 -3.49
CA PRO A 48 0.67 11.04 -4.29
C PRO A 48 1.35 10.64 -5.61
N LEU A 49 2.25 11.49 -6.11
CA LEU A 49 3.05 11.31 -7.31
C LEU A 49 4.45 10.75 -7.02
N SER A 50 4.79 10.50 -5.75
CA SER A 50 5.96 9.69 -5.44
C SER A 50 5.62 8.28 -5.89
N SER A 51 5.84 8.00 -7.18
CA SER A 51 6.06 6.65 -7.70
C SER A 51 6.89 5.97 -6.63
N ASP A 52 6.39 4.85 -6.09
CA ASP A 52 7.16 4.01 -5.18
C ASP A 52 8.61 3.99 -5.70
N TYR A 53 9.54 4.47 -4.86
CA TYR A 53 10.92 4.88 -5.18
C TYR A 53 11.81 3.78 -5.80
N VAL A 54 11.20 2.70 -6.31
CA VAL A 54 11.80 1.52 -6.90
C VAL A 54 12.49 1.83 -8.23
N LYS A 55 12.08 2.86 -9.00
CA LYS A 55 12.78 3.18 -10.26
C LYS A 55 14.13 3.88 -10.05
N LEU A 56 14.27 4.72 -9.02
CA LEU A 56 15.50 5.47 -8.78
C LEU A 56 16.57 4.61 -8.07
N HIS A 57 16.17 3.71 -7.18
CA HIS A 57 17.12 2.85 -6.49
C HIS A 57 17.56 1.60 -7.27
N PHE A 58 16.79 1.12 -8.27
CA PHE A 58 17.27 0.01 -9.12
C PHE A 58 18.52 0.39 -9.93
N GLN A 59 18.64 1.66 -10.35
CA GLN A 59 19.83 2.14 -11.05
C GLN A 59 21.02 2.34 -10.11
N GLU A 60 20.78 2.83 -8.88
CA GLU A 60 21.83 2.90 -7.85
C GLU A 60 22.32 1.52 -7.42
N ILE A 61 21.43 0.54 -7.25
CA ILE A 61 21.81 -0.83 -6.85
C ILE A 61 22.61 -1.51 -7.97
N LYS A 62 22.27 -1.27 -9.25
CA LYS A 62 23.08 -1.75 -10.37
C LYS A 62 24.51 -1.22 -10.38
N LYS A 63 24.74 0.01 -9.89
CA LYS A 63 26.08 0.60 -9.80
C LYS A 63 27.01 -0.16 -8.84
N TYR A 64 26.45 -0.87 -7.86
CA TYR A 64 27.21 -1.66 -6.87
C TYR A 64 27.17 -3.17 -7.15
N ALA A 65 26.61 -3.59 -8.29
CA ALA A 65 26.43 -4.99 -8.66
C ALA A 65 27.38 -5.46 -9.79
N ASP A 66 28.36 -4.62 -10.17
CA ASP A 66 29.54 -4.99 -10.95
C ASP A 66 30.74 -5.22 -10.02
#